data_AF-A0AAW7A8J3-F1
#
_entry.id   AF-A0AAW7A8J3-F1
#
_cell.length_a   1.000
_cell.length_b   1.000
_cell.length_c   1.000
_cell.angle_alpha   90.00
_cell.angle_beta   90.00
_cell.angle_gamma   90.00
#
_symmetry.space_group_name_H-M   'P 1'
#
loop_
_entity.id
_entity.type
_entity.pdbx_description
1 polymer ?
#
loop_
_entity_poly.entity_id
_entity_poly.type
_entity_poly.pdbx_seq_one_letter_code
_entity_poly.pdbx_strand_id
1 'polypeptide(L)'
;MEIQWWNALALIGWVLLQLVFVFLSFFCLMVFIRHKPLKPKYQGIGSLIGVVFFISWLVMLVIPFISVYQFFDLVFEASEWNDFEPATQFFGHWWVALGVLWLCSSFDEYLRDKS
;
A
#
# COMPACT_ATOMS: atom_id res chain seq x y z
N MET A 1 -12.58 -33.11 6.36
CA MET A 1 -11.54 -32.15 6.81
C MET A 1 -12.28 -31.12 7.64
N GLU A 2 -12.23 -31.22 8.97
CA GLU A 2 -12.81 -30.18 9.82
C GLU A 2 -11.94 -28.94 9.62
N ILE A 3 -12.49 -27.89 9.00
CA ILE A 3 -11.87 -26.57 9.07
C ILE A 3 -11.80 -26.25 10.55
N GLN A 4 -10.59 -26.27 11.13
CA GLN A 4 -10.40 -25.88 12.51
C GLN A 4 -10.88 -24.43 12.62
N TRP A 5 -11.86 -24.16 13.49
CA TRP A 5 -12.46 -22.83 13.66
C TRP A 5 -11.44 -21.69 13.83
N TRP A 6 -10.24 -22.02 14.32
CA TRP A 6 -9.07 -21.16 14.41
C TRP A 6 -8.58 -20.63 13.04
N ASN A 7 -8.58 -21.45 11.99
CA ASN A 7 -8.17 -21.05 10.64
C ASN A 7 -9.18 -20.07 10.04
N ALA A 8 -10.47 -20.28 10.28
CA ALA A 8 -11.52 -19.35 9.87
C ALA A 8 -11.39 -17.99 10.60
N LEU A 9 -11.11 -18.01 11.90
CA LEU A 9 -10.86 -16.81 12.70
C LEU A 9 -9.61 -16.04 12.22
N ALA A 10 -8.52 -16.75 11.93
CA ALA A 10 -7.29 -16.16 11.41
C ALA A 10 -7.52 -15.51 10.04
N LEU A 11 -8.24 -16.18 9.14
CA LEU A 11 -8.60 -15.64 7.82
C LEU A 11 -9.46 -14.37 7.95
N ILE A 12 -10.47 -14.38 8.81
CA ILE A 12 -11.31 -13.19 9.05
C ILE A 12 -10.46 -12.04 9.60
N GLY A 13 -9.62 -12.30 10.60
CA GLY A 13 -8.70 -11.31 11.17
C GLY A 13 -7.75 -10.74 10.13
N TRP A 14 -7.22 -11.59 9.24
CA TRP A 14 -6.34 -11.16 8.17
C TRP A 14 -7.06 -10.28 7.15
N VAL A 15 -8.24 -10.69 6.67
CA VAL A 15 -9.05 -9.89 5.74
C VAL A 15 -9.40 -8.53 6.34
N LEU A 16 -9.79 -8.49 7.62
CA LEU A 16 -10.07 -7.23 8.32
C LEU A 16 -8.84 -6.33 8.38
N LEU A 17 -7.67 -6.88 8.68
CA LEU A 17 -6.41 -6.14 8.68
C LEU A 17 -6.11 -5.57 7.29
N GLN A 18 -6.23 -6.38 6.23
CA GLN A 18 -5.98 -5.93 4.86
C GLN A 18 -6.96 -4.83 4.42
N LEU A 19 -8.23 -4.90 4.85
CA LEU A 19 -9.20 -3.82 4.61
C LEU A 19 -8.75 -2.50 5.24
N VAL A 20 -8.17 -2.51 6.45
CA VAL A 20 -7.60 -1.29 7.06
C VAL A 20 -6.50 -0.68 6.20
N PHE A 21 -5.60 -1.51 5.64
CA PHE A 21 -4.54 -1.03 4.75
C PHE A 21 -5.08 -0.48 3.42
N VAL A 22 -6.16 -1.06 2.88
CA VAL A 22 -6.87 -0.50 1.73
C VAL A 22 -7.43 0.88 2.06
N PHE A 23 -8.12 1.05 3.19
CA PHE A 23 -8.63 2.35 3.63
C PHE A 23 -7.50 3.37 3.82
N LEU A 24 -6.40 2.99 4.46
CA LEU A 24 -5.21 3.84 4.61
C LEU A 24 -4.64 4.28 3.26
N SER A 25 -4.61 3.40 2.27
CA SER A 25 -4.15 3.73 0.91
C SER A 25 -5.01 4.80 0.25
N PHE A 26 -6.34 4.78 0.47
CA PHE A 26 -7.23 5.86 0.01
C PHE A 26 -7.00 7.18 0.77
N PHE A 27 -6.75 7.13 2.09
CA PHE A 27 -6.36 8.35 2.83
C PHE A 27 -5.06 8.95 2.31
N CYS A 28 -4.08 8.14 1.91
CA CYS A 28 -2.83 8.62 1.32
C CYS A 28 -3.03 9.32 -0.03
N LEU A 29 -4.06 8.95 -0.82
CA LEU A 29 -4.38 9.64 -2.06
C LEU A 29 -4.81 11.10 -1.82
N MET A 30 -5.51 11.35 -0.70
CA MET A 30 -5.98 12.69 -0.33
C MET A 30 -4.81 13.67 -0.09
N VAL A 31 -3.63 13.17 0.29
CA VAL A 31 -2.40 13.96 0.45
C VAL A 31 -1.99 14.64 -0.86
N PHE A 32 -2.41 14.11 -2.02
CA PHE A 32 -2.09 14.68 -3.32
C PHE A 32 -3.04 15.79 -3.78
N ILE A 33 -4.10 16.11 -3.02
CA ILE A 33 -4.99 17.23 -3.35
C ILE A 33 -4.22 18.54 -3.15
N ARG A 34 -3.83 19.17 -4.25
CA ARG A 34 -2.89 20.30 -4.27
C ARG A 34 -3.59 21.62 -4.60
N HIS A 35 -3.30 22.66 -3.83
CA HIS A 35 -3.90 23.99 -4.01
C HIS A 35 -3.00 25.02 -4.71
N LYS A 36 -1.66 24.85 -4.68
CA LYS A 36 -0.72 25.79 -5.30
C LYS A 36 -0.36 25.35 -6.74
N PRO A 37 -0.32 26.23 -7.75
CA PRO A 37 0.13 25.88 -9.10
C PRO A 37 1.66 25.69 -9.18
N LEU A 38 2.14 24.88 -10.13
CA LEU A 38 3.57 24.62 -10.36
C LEU A 38 4.09 25.50 -11.52
N LYS A 39 5.26 26.15 -11.39
CA LYS A 39 5.86 26.92 -12.50
C LYS A 39 6.20 26.04 -13.72
N PRO A 40 6.11 26.58 -14.95
CA PRO A 40 6.40 25.83 -16.19
C PRO A 40 7.78 25.16 -16.21
N LYS A 41 8.81 25.81 -15.63
CA LYS A 41 10.17 25.25 -15.54
C LYS A 41 10.28 23.93 -14.78
N TYR A 42 9.31 23.61 -13.91
CA TYR A 42 9.29 22.39 -13.10
C TYR A 42 8.20 21.40 -13.53
N GLN A 43 7.42 21.69 -14.58
CA GLN A 43 6.32 20.81 -15.02
C GLN A 43 6.79 19.39 -15.36
N GLY A 44 7.93 19.24 -16.03
CA GLY A 44 8.47 17.91 -16.37
C GLY A 44 8.78 17.06 -15.13
N ILE A 45 9.44 17.67 -14.13
CA ILE A 45 9.77 16.99 -12.86
C ILE A 45 8.50 16.72 -12.06
N GLY A 46 7.57 17.67 -11.99
CA GLY A 46 6.28 17.49 -11.31
C GLY A 46 5.43 16.38 -11.93
N SER A 47 5.47 16.21 -13.25
CA SER A 47 4.79 15.11 -13.95
C SER A 47 5.41 13.75 -13.60
N LEU A 48 6.75 13.66 -13.58
CA LEU A 48 7.44 12.44 -13.16
C LEU A 48 7.11 12.07 -11.70
N ILE A 49 7.13 13.06 -10.80
CA ILE A 49 6.74 12.85 -9.40
C ILE A 49 5.28 12.37 -9.30
N GLY A 50 4.37 12.95 -10.09
CA GLY A 50 2.98 12.50 -10.16
C GLY A 50 2.83 11.04 -10.60
N VAL A 51 3.62 10.61 -11.60
CA VAL A 51 3.63 9.21 -12.07
C VAL A 51 4.15 8.28 -10.97
N VAL A 52 5.30 8.61 -10.35
CA VAL A 52 5.87 7.79 -9.27
C VAL A 52 4.93 7.72 -8.06
N PHE A 53 4.29 8.82 -7.71
CA PHE A 53 3.27 8.89 -6.68
C PHE A 53 2.11 7.94 -7.00
N PHE A 54 1.56 8.01 -8.21
CA PHE A 54 0.43 7.19 -8.62
C PHE A 54 0.76 5.70 -8.62
N ILE A 55 1.94 5.32 -9.11
CA ILE A 55 2.42 3.93 -9.09
C ILE A 55 2.58 3.45 -7.64
N SER A 56 3.17 4.26 -6.76
CA SER A 56 3.37 3.90 -5.35
C SER A 56 2.03 3.71 -4.64
N TRP A 57 1.06 4.61 -4.88
CA TRP A 57 -0.30 4.46 -4.38
C TRP A 57 -0.99 3.19 -4.91
N LEU A 58 -0.84 2.89 -6.20
CA LEU A 58 -1.41 1.69 -6.80
C LEU A 58 -0.82 0.42 -6.16
N VAL A 59 0.47 0.40 -5.89
CA VAL A 59 1.14 -0.69 -5.17
C VAL A 59 0.55 -0.85 -3.76
N MET A 60 0.39 0.25 -3.01
CA MET A 60 -0.26 0.22 -1.69
C MET A 60 -1.70 -0.30 -1.74
N LEU A 61 -2.44 0.00 -2.80
CA LEU A 61 -3.81 -0.47 -3.00
C LEU A 61 -3.85 -1.96 -3.34
N VAL A 62 -2.95 -2.46 -4.18
CA VAL A 62 -2.98 -3.83 -4.72
C VAL A 62 -2.39 -4.85 -3.74
N ILE A 63 -1.34 -4.49 -3.00
CA ILE A 63 -0.65 -5.38 -2.05
C ILE A 63 -1.59 -6.09 -1.06
N PRO A 64 -2.56 -5.40 -0.43
CA PRO A 64 -3.49 -6.04 0.49
C PRO A 64 -4.28 -7.19 -0.16
N PHE A 65 -4.67 -7.05 -1.44
CA PHE A 65 -5.39 -8.10 -2.15
C PHE A 65 -4.50 -9.30 -2.46
N ILE A 66 -3.24 -9.06 -2.84
CA ILE A 66 -2.26 -10.15 -3.06
C ILE A 66 -2.02 -10.90 -1.73
N SER A 67 -1.89 -10.16 -0.62
CA SER A 67 -1.71 -10.75 0.70
C SER A 67 -2.93 -11.59 1.14
N VAL A 68 -4.17 -11.15 0.89
CA VAL A 68 -5.36 -11.96 1.16
C VAL A 68 -5.38 -13.22 0.31
N TYR A 69 -5.09 -13.10 -0.99
CA TYR A 69 -5.10 -14.24 -1.91
C TYR A 69 -4.11 -15.33 -1.46
N GLN A 70 -2.88 -14.95 -1.15
CA GLN A 70 -1.88 -15.91 -0.67
C GLN A 70 -2.24 -16.48 0.71
N PHE A 71 -2.78 -15.66 1.61
CA PHE A 71 -3.20 -16.14 2.92
C PHE A 71 -4.35 -17.16 2.79
N PHE A 72 -5.26 -16.96 1.84
CA PHE A 72 -6.34 -17.92 1.55
C PHE A 72 -5.80 -19.26 1.07
N ASP A 73 -4.82 -19.27 0.17
CA ASP A 73 -4.18 -20.50 -0.30
C ASP A 73 -3.44 -21.21 0.84
N LEU A 74 -2.74 -20.46 1.70
CA LEU A 74 -1.93 -21.02 2.79
C LEU A 74 -2.76 -21.48 4.00
N VAL A 75 -3.92 -20.88 4.29
CA VAL A 75 -4.67 -21.18 5.53
C VAL A 75 -5.24 -22.60 5.59
N PHE A 76 -5.32 -23.28 4.45
CA PHE A 76 -5.78 -24.67 4.35
C PHE A 76 -4.64 -25.70 4.27
N GLU A 77 -3.42 -25.24 4.00
CA GLU A 77 -2.22 -26.09 3.84
C GLU A 77 -1.21 -25.92 4.98
N ALA A 78 -1.23 -24.78 5.67
CA ALA A 78 -0.30 -24.45 6.75
C ALA A 78 -0.46 -25.38 7.95
N SER A 79 0.66 -25.91 8.41
CA SER A 79 0.76 -26.73 9.62
C SER A 79 1.25 -25.92 10.82
N GLU A 80 2.01 -24.85 10.57
CA GLU A 80 2.57 -23.95 11.57
C GLU A 80 2.37 -22.48 11.16
N TRP A 81 2.39 -21.57 12.14
CA TRP A 81 2.21 -20.13 11.88
C TRP A 81 3.33 -19.51 11.03
N ASN A 82 4.53 -20.12 11.03
CA ASN A 82 5.63 -19.69 10.17
C ASN A 82 5.34 -19.89 8.67
N ASP A 83 4.40 -20.76 8.30
CA ASP A 83 4.02 -20.99 6.91
C ASP A 83 3.34 -19.75 6.28
N PHE A 84 2.90 -18.78 7.10
CA PHE A 84 2.31 -17.51 6.66
C PHE A 84 3.33 -16.39 6.41
N GLU A 85 4.63 -16.64 6.58
CA GLU A 85 5.69 -15.66 6.31
C GLU A 85 5.53 -14.98 4.93
N PRO A 86 5.23 -15.69 3.82
CA PRO A 86 5.07 -15.07 2.51
C PRO A 86 3.99 -13.99 2.50
N ALA A 87 2.84 -14.24 3.14
CA ALA A 87 1.73 -13.29 3.21
C ALA A 87 2.08 -12.05 4.05
N THR A 88 2.93 -12.20 5.07
CA THR A 88 3.37 -11.10 5.95
C THR A 88 4.43 -10.20 5.31
N GLN A 89 5.27 -10.72 4.39
CA GLN A 89 6.31 -9.93 3.71
C GLN A 89 5.72 -8.80 2.86
N PHE A 90 4.48 -8.96 2.39
CA PHE A 90 3.72 -7.93 1.68
C PHE A 90 3.52 -6.64 2.49
N PHE A 91 3.52 -6.71 3.83
CA PHE A 91 3.53 -5.50 4.64
C PHE A 91 4.80 -4.66 4.43
N GLY A 92 5.95 -5.31 4.29
CA GLY A 92 7.21 -4.61 4.00
C GLY A 92 7.12 -3.80 2.71
N HIS A 93 6.55 -4.40 1.65
CA HIS A 93 6.33 -3.72 0.38
C HIS A 93 5.34 -2.55 0.51
N TRP A 94 4.29 -2.69 1.33
CA TRP A 94 3.34 -1.62 1.59
C TRP A 94 4.00 -0.41 2.26
N TRP A 95 4.83 -0.66 3.29
CA TRP A 95 5.58 0.40 3.98
C TRP A 95 6.62 1.09 3.09
N VAL A 96 7.30 0.33 2.22
CA VAL A 96 8.21 0.92 1.22
C VAL A 96 7.47 1.84 0.27
N ALA A 97 6.32 1.40 -0.25
CA ALA A 97 5.50 2.21 -1.14
C ALA A 97 4.98 3.48 -0.45
N LEU A 98 4.60 3.39 0.84
CA LEU A 98 4.27 4.56 1.66
C LEU A 98 5.46 5.52 1.77
N GLY A 99 6.66 5.02 2.02
CA GLY A 99 7.88 5.84 2.10
C GLY A 99 8.17 6.59 0.79
N VAL A 100 8.03 5.93 -0.35
CA VAL A 100 8.17 6.57 -1.67
C VAL A 100 7.11 7.64 -1.89
N LEU A 101 5.86 7.38 -1.47
CA LEU A 101 4.75 8.33 -1.55
C LEU A 101 5.06 9.60 -0.75
N TRP A 102 5.55 9.47 0.48
CA TRP A 102 5.97 10.61 1.32
C TRP A 102 7.10 11.40 0.69
N LEU A 103 8.14 10.74 0.17
CA LEU A 103 9.25 11.42 -0.52
C LEU A 103 8.74 12.21 -1.72
N CYS A 104 7.88 11.61 -2.54
CA CYS A 104 7.25 12.30 -3.68
C CYS A 104 6.45 13.53 -3.23
N SER A 105 5.71 13.42 -2.14
CA SER A 105 4.95 14.54 -1.56
C SER A 105 5.89 15.67 -1.13
N SER A 106 6.94 15.37 -0.38
CA SER A 106 7.90 16.37 0.10
C SER A 106 8.67 17.05 -1.04
N PHE A 107 9.10 16.29 -2.05
CA PHE A 107 9.79 16.85 -3.22
C PHE A 107 8.88 17.76 -4.03
N ASP A 108 7.61 17.38 -4.22
CA ASP A 108 6.66 18.23 -4.94
C ASP A 108 6.36 19.54 -4.22
N GLU A 109 6.18 19.48 -2.89
CA GLU A 109 5.97 20.66 -2.06
C GLU A 109 7.17 21.61 -2.15
N TYR A 110 8.39 21.07 -2.05
CA TYR A 110 9.62 21.83 -2.24
C TYR A 110 9.70 22.53 -3.60
N LEU A 111 9.31 21.84 -4.68
CA LEU A 111 9.30 22.42 -6.02
C LEU A 111 8.28 23.56 -6.15
N ARG A 112 7.13 23.46 -5.47
CA ARG A 112 6.10 24.52 -5.43
C ARG A 112 6.51 25.71 -4.58
N ASP A 113 7.19 25.51 -3.46
CA ASP A 113 7.65 26.62 -2.62
C ASP A 113 8.82 27.38 -3.24
N LYS A 114 9.64 26.71 -4.07
CA LYS A 114 10.64 27.37 -4.93
C LYS A 114 10.06 27.96 -6.21
N SER A 115 8.76 27.76 -6.47
CA SER A 115 8.07 28.31 -7.62
C SER A 115 7.46 29.64 -7.24
#